data_AF-A0A1H8EFI3-F1
#
_entry.id   AF-A0A1H8EFI3-F1
#
_cell.length_a   1.000
_cell.length_b   1.000
_cell.length_c   1.000
_cell.angle_alpha   90.00
_cell.angle_beta   90.00
_cell.angle_gamma   90.00
#
_symmetry.space_group_name_H-M   'P 1'
#
loop_
_entity.id
_entity.type
_entity.pdbx_description
1 polymer ?
#
loop_
_entity_poly.entity_id
_entity_poly.type
_entity_poly.pdbx_seq_one_letter_code
_entity_poly.pdbx_strand_id
1 'polypeptide(L)'
;MKKKTAFVLICILFLSALSLQLVSANKDEIPTVLVGEYAITPQQVEEINNMTVYFKDHMGMTKYTNKADTLNALVTQRVLYQLFDEYDIQLSAQDEAYCDNSFAEFEESYEQAIAMQNDSEIAYRKKLQEPFDEMRKASGMTQSEFEQYCIDGAKYILKRKMLVDEKFGGDNKALKRAVENAVASGKVKVTTQDGKPYRFKAIVETNKKPRRTKNENAREEGVTFSLESTLQKPE
;
A
#
# COMPACT_ATOMS: atom_id res chain seq x y z
N MET A 1 -14.76 17.17 6.05
CA MET A 1 -13.44 17.11 6.72
C MET A 1 -13.22 15.80 7.48
N LYS A 2 -14.08 15.40 8.43
CA LYS A 2 -13.94 14.17 9.26
C LYS A 2 -13.73 12.84 8.49
N LYS A 3 -14.25 12.70 7.27
CA LYS A 3 -14.06 11.51 6.42
C LYS A 3 -12.67 11.42 5.75
N LYS A 4 -11.93 12.53 5.67
CA LYS A 4 -10.59 12.58 5.04
C LYS A 4 -9.51 12.00 5.96
N THR A 5 -9.65 12.19 7.27
CA THR A 5 -8.71 11.67 8.29
C THR A 5 -8.78 10.14 8.41
N ALA A 6 -9.97 9.55 8.39
CA ALA A 6 -10.15 8.08 8.38
C ALA A 6 -9.61 7.41 7.10
N PHE A 7 -9.68 8.10 5.97
CA PHE A 7 -9.15 7.63 4.67
C PHE A 7 -7.62 7.55 4.65
N VAL A 8 -6.94 8.47 5.35
CA VAL A 8 -5.48 8.47 5.50
C VAL A 8 -5.01 7.27 6.30
N LEU A 9 -5.64 6.91 7.42
CA LEU A 9 -5.25 5.70 8.17
C LEU A 9 -5.53 4.39 7.44
N ILE A 10 -6.64 4.30 6.69
CA ILE A 10 -6.95 3.10 5.90
C ILE A 10 -5.92 2.90 4.77
N CYS A 11 -5.45 3.99 4.17
CA CYS A 11 -4.39 3.96 3.15
C CYS A 11 -3.01 3.68 3.77
N ILE A 12 -2.73 4.23 4.96
CA ILE A 12 -1.52 3.97 5.73
C ILE A 12 -1.43 2.49 6.13
N LEU A 13 -2.51 1.88 6.64
CA LEU A 13 -2.60 0.46 7.03
C LEU A 13 -2.27 -0.51 5.90
N PHE A 14 -2.76 -0.20 4.70
CA PHE A 14 -2.70 -1.14 3.58
C PHE A 14 -1.41 -1.07 2.78
N LEU A 15 -0.66 0.02 2.92
CA LEU A 15 0.47 0.36 2.05
C LEU A 15 1.78 0.47 2.84
N SER A 16 1.70 0.64 4.16
CA SER A 16 2.77 0.31 5.08
C SER A 16 3.19 -1.14 4.87
N ALA A 17 2.32 -2.13 4.67
CA ALA A 17 2.74 -3.52 4.38
C ALA A 17 3.78 -3.66 3.24
N LEU A 18 3.75 -2.82 2.19
CA LEU A 18 4.64 -2.96 1.03
C LEU A 18 6.05 -2.39 1.28
N SER A 19 6.18 -1.43 2.19
CA SER A 19 7.43 -0.71 2.43
C SER A 19 8.43 -1.48 3.29
N LEU A 20 8.22 -2.79 3.56
CA LEU A 20 8.73 -3.56 4.72
C LEU A 20 10.19 -4.01 4.53
N GLN A 21 10.97 -3.03 4.13
CA GLN A 21 12.21 -3.22 3.41
C GLN A 21 13.43 -3.06 4.29
N LEU A 22 13.24 -2.99 5.62
CA LEU A 22 14.31 -2.73 6.57
C LEU A 22 14.37 -3.65 7.81
N VAL A 23 13.35 -4.46 8.12
CA VAL A 23 13.37 -5.21 9.40
C VAL A 23 13.83 -6.67 9.28
N SER A 24 13.70 -7.28 8.09
CA SER A 24 14.00 -8.71 7.91
C SER A 24 15.18 -8.98 6.96
N ALA A 25 16.12 -8.04 6.81
CA ALA A 25 17.32 -8.32 6.01
C ALA A 25 18.23 -9.30 6.75
N ASN A 26 17.94 -10.60 6.67
CA ASN A 26 18.94 -11.61 6.89
C ASN A 26 19.97 -11.45 5.75
N LYS A 27 21.14 -10.90 6.07
CA LYS A 27 22.19 -10.58 5.08
C LYS A 27 22.70 -11.79 4.31
N ASP A 28 22.41 -12.99 4.82
CA ASP A 28 22.78 -14.27 4.22
C ASP A 28 21.68 -14.85 3.30
N GLU A 29 20.49 -14.23 3.26
CA GLU A 29 19.39 -14.68 2.40
C GLU A 29 19.63 -14.24 0.96
N ILE A 30 19.66 -15.21 0.04
CA ILE A 30 19.85 -14.91 -1.38
C ILE A 30 18.61 -14.18 -1.91
N PRO A 31 18.75 -12.99 -2.52
CA PRO A 31 17.61 -12.21 -2.98
C PRO A 31 16.81 -12.94 -4.05
N THR A 32 15.48 -12.82 -3.98
CA THR A 32 14.58 -13.33 -5.03
C THR A 32 14.71 -12.47 -6.29
N VAL A 33 14.77 -11.14 -6.09
CA VAL A 33 14.89 -10.14 -7.16
C VAL A 33 15.76 -8.97 -6.68
N LEU A 34 16.57 -8.44 -7.59
CA LEU A 34 17.29 -7.18 -7.44
C LEU A 34 16.64 -6.13 -8.34
N VAL A 35 16.36 -4.94 -7.80
CA VAL A 35 15.90 -3.75 -8.53
C VAL A 35 16.98 -2.67 -8.39
N GLY A 36 17.86 -2.54 -9.39
CA GLY A 36 19.11 -1.79 -9.24
C GLY A 36 20.00 -2.45 -8.18
N GLU A 37 20.35 -1.69 -7.15
CA GLU A 37 21.08 -2.18 -5.98
C GLU A 37 20.16 -2.70 -4.87
N TYR A 38 18.84 -2.53 -5.01
CA TYR A 38 17.89 -2.90 -3.98
C TYR A 38 17.53 -4.39 -4.04
N ALA A 39 17.74 -5.11 -2.94
CA ALA A 39 17.44 -6.53 -2.80
C ALA A 39 16.05 -6.79 -2.21
N ILE A 40 15.24 -7.57 -2.92
CA ILE A 40 13.98 -8.13 -2.44
C ILE A 40 14.21 -9.59 -2.04
N THR A 41 14.07 -9.91 -0.76
CA THR A 41 14.31 -11.26 -0.22
C THR A 41 13.03 -12.10 -0.15
N PRO A 42 13.14 -13.45 -0.16
CA PRO A 42 11.99 -14.32 0.06
C PRO A 42 11.24 -14.03 1.36
N GLN A 43 11.94 -13.78 2.46
CA GLN A 43 11.33 -13.42 3.75
C GLN A 43 10.47 -12.16 3.64
N GLN A 44 10.94 -11.11 2.97
CA GLN A 44 10.15 -9.89 2.73
C GLN A 44 8.87 -10.19 1.94
N VAL A 45 8.95 -11.03 0.90
CA VAL A 45 7.75 -11.43 0.14
C VAL A 45 6.77 -12.20 1.03
N GLU A 46 7.27 -13.06 1.93
CA GLU A 46 6.46 -13.84 2.86
C GLU A 46 5.71 -12.97 3.85
N GLU A 47 6.43 -12.12 4.58
CA GLU A 47 5.89 -11.28 5.65
C GLU A 47 4.82 -10.34 5.10
N ILE A 48 5.11 -9.70 3.96
CA ILE A 48 4.19 -8.76 3.32
C ILE A 48 2.95 -9.49 2.78
N ASN A 49 3.13 -10.70 2.23
CA ASN A 49 2.00 -11.51 1.80
C ASN A 49 1.12 -11.91 2.98
N ASN A 50 1.71 -12.35 4.10
CA ASN A 50 0.97 -12.74 5.30
C ASN A 50 0.20 -11.56 5.89
N MET A 51 0.81 -10.36 5.93
CA MET A 51 0.12 -9.14 6.36
C MET A 51 -1.03 -8.76 5.43
N THR A 52 -0.85 -8.90 4.12
CA THR A 52 -1.90 -8.61 3.15
C THR A 52 -3.09 -9.57 3.31
N VAL A 53 -2.83 -10.86 3.55
CA VAL A 53 -3.88 -11.85 3.83
C VAL A 53 -4.58 -11.53 5.14
N TYR A 54 -3.83 -11.21 6.19
CA TYR A 54 -4.40 -10.81 7.48
C TYR A 54 -5.38 -9.63 7.34
N PHE A 55 -4.97 -8.55 6.67
CA PHE A 55 -5.85 -7.38 6.48
C PHE A 55 -7.04 -7.68 5.58
N LYS A 56 -6.88 -8.57 4.60
CA LYS A 56 -8.01 -9.04 3.81
C LYS A 56 -9.04 -9.72 4.69
N ASP A 57 -8.61 -10.63 5.55
CA ASP A 57 -9.51 -11.45 6.35
C ASP A 57 -10.17 -10.64 7.50
N HIS A 58 -9.48 -9.64 8.06
CA HIS A 58 -9.96 -8.87 9.21
C HIS A 58 -10.57 -7.51 8.85
N MET A 59 -10.16 -6.90 7.73
CA MET A 59 -10.63 -5.57 7.30
C MET A 59 -11.37 -5.57 5.95
N GLY A 60 -11.49 -6.72 5.28
CA GLY A 60 -12.16 -6.84 3.99
C GLY A 60 -11.44 -6.11 2.85
N MET A 61 -10.20 -5.68 3.08
CA MET A 61 -9.42 -4.93 2.10
C MET A 61 -8.62 -5.89 1.22
N THR A 62 -8.73 -5.78 -0.11
CA THR A 62 -8.07 -6.70 -1.05
C THR A 62 -7.14 -5.95 -2.00
N LYS A 63 -5.94 -6.47 -2.23
CA LYS A 63 -5.10 -6.03 -3.37
C LYS A 63 -4.15 -7.10 -3.92
N TYR A 64 -3.61 -7.98 -3.08
CA TYR A 64 -2.75 -9.10 -3.52
C TYR A 64 -3.25 -10.41 -2.93
N THR A 65 -3.20 -11.49 -3.72
CA THR A 65 -3.81 -12.77 -3.34
C THR A 65 -2.80 -13.89 -3.14
N ASN A 66 -1.53 -13.66 -3.50
CA ASN A 66 -0.48 -14.65 -3.45
C ASN A 66 0.91 -13.98 -3.49
N LYS A 67 1.95 -14.76 -3.16
CA LYS A 67 3.35 -14.31 -3.12
C LYS A 67 3.87 -13.74 -4.44
N ALA A 68 3.36 -14.20 -5.59
CA ALA A 68 3.79 -13.68 -6.89
C ALA A 68 3.24 -12.26 -7.13
N ASP A 69 2.00 -12.00 -6.73
CA ASP A 69 1.41 -10.64 -6.75
C ASP A 69 2.17 -9.71 -5.79
N THR A 70 2.50 -10.20 -4.59
CA THR A 70 3.31 -9.45 -3.62
C THR A 70 4.68 -9.09 -4.19
N LEU A 71 5.38 -10.04 -4.81
CA LEU A 71 6.66 -9.78 -5.46
C LEU A 71 6.53 -8.75 -6.61
N ASN A 72 5.52 -8.89 -7.47
CA ASN A 72 5.23 -7.90 -8.53
C ASN A 72 5.01 -6.50 -7.95
N ALA A 73 4.31 -6.40 -6.81
CA ALA A 73 4.04 -5.13 -6.13
C ALA A 73 5.31 -4.49 -5.55
N LEU A 74 6.18 -5.29 -4.94
CA LEU A 74 7.47 -4.83 -4.40
C LEU A 74 8.41 -4.34 -5.50
N VAL A 75 8.48 -5.07 -6.62
CA VAL A 75 9.24 -4.64 -7.81
C VAL A 75 8.66 -3.34 -8.36
N THR A 76 7.33 -3.27 -8.51
CA THR A 76 6.64 -2.06 -8.98
C THR A 76 6.95 -0.85 -8.10
N GLN A 77 6.88 -1.00 -6.78
CA GLN A 77 7.19 0.07 -5.83
C GLN A 77 8.62 0.56 -6.01
N ARG A 78 9.58 -0.35 -6.14
CA ARG A 78 11.00 0.02 -6.30
C ARG A 78 11.28 0.67 -7.65
N VAL A 79 10.61 0.25 -8.72
CA VAL A 79 10.65 0.95 -10.01
C VAL A 79 10.04 2.35 -9.90
N LEU A 80 8.92 2.50 -9.18
CA LEU A 80 8.24 3.78 -9.01
C LEU A 80 9.09 4.82 -8.28
N TYR A 81 9.91 4.43 -7.30
CA TYR A 81 10.84 5.37 -6.68
C TYR A 81 11.79 6.01 -7.71
N GLN A 82 12.32 5.23 -8.66
CA GLN A 82 13.17 5.77 -9.73
C GLN A 82 12.37 6.66 -10.70
N LEU A 83 11.10 6.32 -10.95
CA LEU A 83 10.24 7.16 -11.78
C LEU A 83 9.86 8.47 -11.08
N PHE A 84 9.75 8.50 -9.75
CA PHE A 84 9.53 9.77 -9.03
C PHE A 84 10.67 10.74 -9.27
N ASP A 85 11.92 10.27 -9.17
CA ASP A 85 13.09 11.10 -9.39
C ASP A 85 13.17 11.58 -10.85
N GLU A 86 12.90 10.68 -11.81
CA GLU A 86 12.93 11.03 -13.23
C GLU A 86 11.88 12.08 -13.62
N TYR A 87 10.67 11.96 -13.08
CA TYR A 87 9.56 12.86 -13.40
C TYR A 87 9.50 14.10 -12.50
N ASP A 88 10.47 14.25 -11.59
CA ASP A 88 10.56 15.29 -10.58
C ASP A 88 9.30 15.38 -9.71
N ILE A 89 8.81 14.22 -9.26
CA ILE A 89 7.64 14.13 -8.37
C ILE A 89 8.09 14.34 -6.94
N GLN A 90 7.86 15.56 -6.44
CA GLN A 90 8.15 15.96 -5.08
C GLN A 90 6.88 16.37 -4.35
N LEU A 91 6.80 16.02 -3.06
CA LEU A 91 5.70 16.50 -2.22
C LEU A 91 5.93 17.96 -1.90
N SER A 92 4.85 18.73 -1.80
CA SER A 92 4.94 20.07 -1.24
C SER A 92 5.17 19.99 0.27
N ALA A 93 5.73 21.05 0.87
CA ALA A 93 5.87 21.14 2.33
C ALA A 93 4.53 20.96 3.07
N GLN A 94 3.42 21.35 2.42
CA GLN A 94 2.08 21.15 2.97
C GLN A 94 1.67 19.67 2.96
N ASP A 95 1.96 18.95 1.89
CA ASP A 95 1.66 17.50 1.79
C ASP A 95 2.55 16.68 2.74
N GLU A 96 3.81 17.08 2.90
CA GLU A 96 4.71 16.46 3.88
C GLU A 96 4.20 16.66 5.30
N ALA A 97 3.87 17.90 5.68
CA ALA A 97 3.30 18.19 6.99
C ALA A 97 1.97 17.45 7.22
N TYR A 98 1.16 17.28 6.18
CA TYR A 98 -0.08 16.50 6.27
C TYR A 98 0.20 15.01 6.60
N CYS A 99 1.20 14.41 5.95
CA CYS A 99 1.60 13.04 6.28
C CYS A 99 2.19 12.94 7.69
N ASP A 100 3.07 13.87 8.06
CA ASP A 100 3.80 13.84 9.33
C ASP A 100 2.87 14.01 10.54
N ASN A 101 1.79 14.79 10.40
CA ASN A 101 0.81 15.01 11.47
C ASN A 101 -0.31 13.96 11.53
N SER A 102 -0.37 13.02 10.58
CA SER A 102 -1.50 12.11 10.44
C SER A 102 -1.75 11.21 11.68
N PHE A 103 -0.69 10.81 12.39
CA PHE A 103 -0.80 10.05 13.64
C PHE A 103 -1.27 10.92 14.80
N ALA A 104 -0.69 12.11 14.97
CA ALA A 104 -1.10 13.03 16.02
C ALA A 104 -2.58 13.44 15.86
N GLU A 105 -3.03 13.72 14.63
CA GLU A 105 -4.44 14.00 14.34
C GLU A 105 -5.34 12.79 14.62
N PHE A 106 -4.85 11.56 14.39
CA PHE A 106 -5.60 10.34 14.73
C PHE A 106 -5.79 10.18 16.23
N GLU A 107 -4.72 10.36 17.01
CA GLU A 107 -4.76 10.24 18.46
C GLU A 107 -5.66 11.32 19.07
N GLU A 108 -5.47 12.58 18.68
CA GLU A 108 -6.28 13.70 19.16
C GLU A 108 -7.77 13.46 18.88
N SER A 109 -8.10 13.00 17.67
CA SER A 109 -9.49 12.73 17.33
C SER A 109 -10.07 11.48 18.02
N TYR A 110 -9.23 10.54 18.46
CA TYR A 110 -9.67 9.44 19.32
C TYR A 110 -9.95 9.92 20.75
N GLU A 111 -9.07 10.74 21.32
CA GLU A 111 -9.26 11.35 22.64
C GLU A 111 -10.52 12.21 22.68
N GLN A 112 -10.77 12.99 21.63
CA GLN A 112 -12.01 13.75 21.48
C GLN A 112 -13.24 12.84 21.43
N ALA A 113 -13.16 11.68 20.74
CA ALA A 113 -14.26 10.72 20.69
C ALA A 113 -14.57 10.13 22.09
N ILE A 114 -13.54 9.87 22.89
CA ILE A 114 -13.66 9.44 24.30
C ILE A 114 -14.32 10.55 25.12
N ALA A 115 -13.83 11.78 25.02
CA ALA A 115 -14.36 12.93 25.76
C ALA A 115 -15.84 13.21 25.42
N MET A 116 -16.22 13.00 24.15
CA MET A 116 -17.59 13.16 23.67
C MET A 116 -18.49 11.93 23.89
N GLN A 117 -17.97 10.85 24.49
CA GLN A 117 -18.68 9.57 24.67
C GLN A 117 -19.30 9.04 23.37
N ASN A 118 -18.58 9.19 22.26
CA ASN A 118 -19.02 8.72 20.96
C ASN A 118 -18.60 7.26 20.76
N ASP A 119 -19.39 6.33 21.30
CA ASP A 119 -19.10 4.89 21.28
C ASP A 119 -18.86 4.32 19.88
N SER A 120 -19.57 4.83 18.87
CA SER A 120 -19.39 4.40 17.47
C SER A 120 -18.01 4.77 16.94
N GLU A 121 -17.54 5.98 17.22
CA GLU A 121 -16.22 6.45 16.77
C GLU A 121 -15.10 5.78 17.56
N ILE A 122 -15.30 5.56 18.87
CA ILE A 122 -14.37 4.80 19.73
C ILE A 122 -14.22 3.37 19.22
N ALA A 123 -15.33 2.66 18.96
CA ALA A 123 -15.30 1.30 18.44
C ALA A 123 -14.66 1.21 17.06
N TYR A 124 -14.95 2.17 16.17
CA TYR A 124 -14.32 2.27 14.86
C TYR A 124 -12.80 2.42 14.96
N ARG A 125 -12.31 3.29 15.86
CA ARG A 125 -10.88 3.56 16.03
C ARG A 125 -10.13 2.41 16.68
N LYS A 126 -10.71 1.75 17.68
CA LYS A 126 -10.15 0.52 18.26
C LYS A 126 -9.97 -0.57 17.21
N LYS A 127 -10.98 -0.75 16.35
CA LYS A 127 -10.93 -1.70 15.23
C LYS A 127 -9.80 -1.39 14.23
N LEU A 128 -9.39 -0.12 14.10
CA LEU A 128 -8.25 0.27 13.26
C LEU A 128 -6.90 0.09 13.98
N GLN A 129 -6.83 0.36 15.28
CA GLN A 129 -5.60 0.25 16.08
C GLN A 129 -5.13 -1.20 16.25
N GLU A 130 -6.04 -2.15 16.43
CA GLU A 130 -5.70 -3.56 16.66
C GLU A 130 -4.81 -4.14 15.52
N PRO A 131 -5.18 -4.02 14.23
CA PRO A 131 -4.32 -4.44 13.12
C PRO A 131 -2.97 -3.71 13.04
N PHE A 132 -2.90 -2.43 13.43
CA PHE A 132 -1.64 -1.69 13.48
C PHE A 132 -0.70 -2.24 14.54
N ASP A 133 -1.21 -2.49 15.75
CA ASP A 133 -0.44 -3.04 16.85
C ASP A 133 0.05 -4.46 16.56
N GLU A 134 -0.78 -5.28 15.93
CA GLU A 134 -0.39 -6.62 15.50
C GLU A 134 0.70 -6.57 14.44
N MET A 135 0.60 -5.69 13.45
CA MET A 135 1.64 -5.49 12.44
C MET A 135 2.95 -5.04 13.06
N ARG A 136 2.90 -4.05 13.96
CA ARG A 136 4.09 -3.55 14.67
C ARG A 136 4.76 -4.65 15.49
N LYS A 137 3.97 -5.47 16.20
CA LYS A 137 4.49 -6.60 16.99
C LYS A 137 5.09 -7.67 16.09
N ALA A 138 4.43 -8.01 14.99
CA ALA A 138 4.91 -9.00 14.03
C ALA A 138 6.20 -8.56 13.32
N SER A 139 6.33 -7.26 13.04
CA SER A 139 7.55 -6.69 12.46
C SER A 139 8.66 -6.49 13.49
N GLY A 140 8.39 -6.60 14.79
CA GLY A 140 9.38 -6.35 15.84
C GLY A 140 9.83 -4.88 15.95
N MET A 141 9.12 -3.95 15.30
CA MET A 141 9.42 -2.52 15.36
C MET A 141 8.98 -1.89 16.69
N THR A 142 9.71 -0.87 17.11
CA THR A 142 9.22 0.08 18.12
C THR A 142 8.02 0.87 17.58
N GLN A 143 7.26 1.50 18.47
CA GLN A 143 6.14 2.37 18.09
C GLN A 143 6.57 3.49 17.14
N SER A 144 7.64 4.21 17.49
CA SER A 144 8.15 5.33 16.68
C SER A 144 8.65 4.88 15.30
N GLU A 145 9.34 3.74 15.21
CA GLU A 145 9.77 3.20 13.91
C GLU A 145 8.57 2.84 13.03
N PHE A 146 7.54 2.25 13.64
CA PHE A 146 6.35 1.85 12.94
C PHE A 146 5.49 3.03 12.48
N GLU A 147 5.42 4.10 13.28
CA GLU A 147 4.78 5.36 12.91
C GLU A 147 5.50 6.03 11.74
N GLN A 148 6.83 6.19 11.83
CA GLN A 148 7.63 6.77 10.74
C GLN A 148 7.46 5.97 9.45
N TYR A 149 7.44 4.67 9.57
CA TYR A 149 7.23 3.75 8.46
C TYR A 149 5.86 3.93 7.78
N CYS A 150 4.83 4.12 8.60
CA CYS A 150 3.49 4.43 8.14
C CYS A 150 3.40 5.80 7.45
N ILE A 151 4.11 6.81 7.97
CA ILE A 151 4.27 8.14 7.37
C ILE A 151 4.94 8.04 6.00
N ASP A 152 6.04 7.30 5.89
CA ASP A 152 6.75 7.09 4.61
C ASP A 152 5.86 6.38 3.58
N GLY A 153 5.06 5.41 4.04
CA GLY A 153 4.02 4.79 3.24
C GLY A 153 2.99 5.79 2.71
N ALA A 154 2.52 6.72 3.54
CA ALA A 154 1.60 7.78 3.11
C ALA A 154 2.23 8.69 2.04
N LYS A 155 3.48 9.11 2.27
CA LYS A 155 4.24 9.95 1.33
C LYS A 155 4.40 9.28 -0.03
N TYR A 156 4.75 7.99 -0.05
CA TYR A 156 4.85 7.20 -1.28
C TYR A 156 3.53 7.20 -2.07
N ILE A 157 2.38 7.10 -1.40
CA ILE A 157 1.07 7.06 -2.05
C ILE A 157 0.66 8.41 -2.62
N LEU A 158 0.93 9.50 -1.91
CA LEU A 158 0.73 10.83 -2.45
C LEU A 158 1.60 11.05 -3.69
N LYS A 159 2.89 10.69 -3.64
CA LYS A 159 3.78 10.77 -4.82
C LYS A 159 3.26 9.91 -5.98
N ARG A 160 2.82 8.69 -5.71
CA ARG A 160 2.23 7.82 -6.75
C ARG A 160 1.00 8.47 -7.37
N LYS A 161 0.12 9.07 -6.56
CA LYS A 161 -1.06 9.77 -7.07
C LYS A 161 -0.66 10.98 -7.93
N MET A 162 0.25 11.82 -7.46
CA MET A 162 0.77 12.96 -8.22
C MET A 162 1.36 12.51 -9.56
N LEU A 163 2.17 11.46 -9.56
CA LEU A 163 2.72 10.88 -10.78
C LEU A 163 1.62 10.48 -11.77
N VAL A 164 0.58 9.78 -11.30
CA VAL A 164 -0.56 9.37 -12.14
C VAL A 164 -1.30 10.57 -12.70
N ASP A 165 -1.60 11.56 -11.87
CA ASP A 165 -2.38 12.73 -12.26
C ASP A 165 -1.60 13.63 -13.23
N GLU A 166 -0.33 13.90 -12.95
CA GLU A 166 0.49 14.85 -13.68
C GLU A 166 1.12 14.28 -14.96
N LYS A 167 1.53 13.00 -14.95
CA LYS A 167 2.24 12.39 -16.09
C LYS A 167 1.39 11.40 -16.88
N PHE A 168 0.33 10.87 -16.27
CA PHE A 168 -0.52 9.84 -16.89
C PHE A 168 -2.00 10.25 -16.97
N GLY A 169 -2.35 11.50 -16.65
CA GLY A 169 -3.71 12.03 -16.79
C GLY A 169 -4.77 11.25 -16.02
N GLY A 170 -4.41 10.63 -14.90
CA GLY A 170 -5.31 9.78 -14.11
C GLY A 170 -5.28 8.29 -14.48
N ASP A 171 -4.62 7.88 -15.57
CA ASP A 171 -4.65 6.48 -16.05
C ASP A 171 -3.63 5.59 -15.32
N ASN A 172 -4.11 4.84 -14.32
CA ASN A 172 -3.33 3.83 -13.62
C ASN A 172 -2.82 2.69 -14.53
N LYS A 173 -3.51 2.37 -15.64
CA LYS A 173 -3.03 1.38 -16.62
C LYS A 173 -1.88 1.92 -17.45
N ALA A 174 -1.84 3.22 -17.70
CA ALA A 174 -0.69 3.87 -18.35
C ALA A 174 0.53 3.85 -17.42
N LEU A 175 0.36 4.15 -16.13
CA LEU A 175 1.43 4.00 -15.14
C LEU A 175 1.97 2.56 -15.09
N LYS A 176 1.07 1.56 -15.07
CA LYS A 176 1.47 0.14 -15.06
C LYS A 176 2.31 -0.20 -16.29
N ARG A 177 1.89 0.23 -17.48
CA ARG A 177 2.65 0.04 -18.72
C ARG A 177 4.00 0.75 -18.68
N ALA A 178 4.08 1.95 -18.11
CA ALA A 178 5.34 2.67 -17.95
C ALA A 178 6.33 1.93 -17.05
N VAL A 179 5.86 1.36 -15.93
CA VAL A 179 6.68 0.49 -15.06
C VAL A 179 7.18 -0.74 -15.80
N GLU A 180 6.29 -1.47 -16.48
CA GLU A 180 6.65 -2.67 -17.25
C GLU A 180 7.66 -2.34 -18.37
N ASN A 181 7.46 -1.23 -19.08
CA ASN A 181 8.37 -0.76 -20.12
C ASN A 181 9.73 -0.32 -19.56
N ALA A 182 9.77 0.32 -18.39
CA ALA A 182 11.01 0.71 -17.74
C ALA A 182 11.88 -0.52 -17.39
N VAL A 183 11.24 -1.61 -16.95
CA VAL A 183 11.93 -2.88 -16.71
C VAL A 183 12.33 -3.57 -18.02
N ALA A 184 11.41 -3.67 -18.99
CA ALA A 184 11.65 -4.39 -20.25
C ALA A 184 12.71 -3.74 -21.14
N SER A 185 12.80 -2.41 -21.13
CA SER A 185 13.82 -1.65 -21.86
C SER A 185 15.20 -1.65 -21.19
N GLY A 186 15.31 -2.17 -19.97
CA GLY A 186 16.53 -2.13 -19.17
C GLY A 186 16.83 -0.76 -18.56
N LYS A 187 15.94 0.22 -18.70
CA LYS A 187 16.03 1.53 -18.04
C LYS A 187 16.14 1.38 -16.53
N VAL A 188 15.32 0.50 -15.96
CA VAL A 188 15.45 0.04 -14.58
C VAL A 188 15.92 -1.40 -14.62
N LYS A 189 17.15 -1.64 -14.16
CA LYS A 189 17.73 -2.98 -14.13
C LYS A 189 17.02 -3.81 -13.06
N VAL A 190 16.23 -4.79 -13.48
CA VAL A 190 15.59 -5.75 -12.57
C VAL A 190 16.01 -7.17 -12.93
N THR A 191 16.65 -7.87 -12.01
CA THR A 191 17.20 -9.22 -12.24
C THR A 191 16.73 -10.20 -11.17
N THR A 192 16.42 -11.42 -11.58
CA THR A 192 16.14 -12.54 -10.67
C THR A 192 17.42 -13.07 -10.02
N GLN A 193 17.28 -13.94 -9.02
CA GLN A 193 18.38 -14.63 -8.33
C GLN A 193 19.41 -15.27 -9.27
N ASP A 194 18.97 -15.82 -10.40
CA ASP A 194 19.81 -16.48 -11.41
C ASP A 194 20.40 -15.50 -12.45
N GLY A 195 20.31 -14.19 -12.21
CA GLY A 195 20.86 -13.13 -13.05
C GLY A 195 20.06 -12.85 -14.33
N LYS A 196 18.90 -13.49 -14.52
CA LYS A 196 18.05 -13.26 -15.69
C LYS A 196 17.23 -11.98 -15.55
N PRO A 197 16.86 -11.31 -16.67
CA PRO A 197 15.94 -10.18 -16.63
C PRO A 197 14.59 -10.59 -16.02
N TYR A 198 14.12 -9.80 -15.06
CA TYR A 198 12.81 -10.02 -14.46
C TYR A 198 11.69 -9.77 -15.46
N ARG A 199 10.66 -10.61 -15.42
CA ARG A 199 9.43 -10.43 -16.19
C ARG A 199 8.25 -10.46 -15.25
N PHE A 200 7.41 -9.42 -15.31
CA PHE A 200 6.15 -9.39 -14.58
C PHE A 200 5.32 -10.61 -14.98
N LYS A 201 4.92 -11.40 -13.99
CA LYS A 201 3.99 -12.50 -14.22
C LYS A 201 2.60 -11.92 -14.43
N ALA A 202 1.87 -12.43 -15.42
CA ALA A 202 0.46 -12.10 -15.60
C ALA A 202 -0.30 -12.44 -14.31
N ILE A 203 -0.97 -11.45 -13.74
CA ILE A 203 -1.91 -11.68 -12.64
C ILE A 203 -3.04 -12.51 -13.23
N VAL A 204 -3.17 -13.77 -12.81
CA VAL A 204 -4.33 -14.57 -13.19
C VAL A 204 -5.50 -14.00 -12.41
N GLU A 205 -6.24 -13.09 -13.03
CA GLU A 205 -7.54 -12.69 -12.50
C GLU A 205 -8.44 -13.93 -12.51
N THR A 206 -8.55 -14.62 -11.38
CA THR A 206 -9.57 -15.66 -11.18
C THR A 206 -10.94 -14.99 -10.99
N ASN A 207 -11.34 -14.12 -11.91
CA ASN A 207 -12.73 -13.71 -12.07
C ASN A 207 -13.46 -14.75 -12.93
N LYS A 208 -13.51 -16.00 -12.46
CA LYS A 208 -14.62 -16.87 -12.86
C LYS A 208 -15.83 -16.38 -12.08
N LYS A 209 -16.64 -15.52 -12.70
CA LYS A 209 -18.01 -15.25 -12.25
C LYS A 209 -18.68 -16.60 -11.94
N PRO A 210 -19.24 -16.81 -10.73
CA PRO A 210 -20.13 -17.93 -10.51
C PRO A 210 -21.22 -17.87 -11.58
N ARG A 211 -21.41 -18.98 -12.28
CA ARG A 211 -22.53 -19.16 -13.20
C ARG A 211 -23.79 -19.04 -12.35
N ARG A 212 -24.48 -17.88 -12.41
CA ARG A 212 -25.71 -17.61 -11.64
C ARG A 212 -26.70 -18.76 -11.84
N THR A 213 -26.92 -19.56 -10.81
CA THR A 213 -28.18 -20.29 -10.63
C THR A 213 -29.18 -19.31 -10.01
N LYS A 214 -30.35 -19.19 -10.64
CA LYS A 214 -31.47 -18.40 -10.15
C LYS A 214 -31.94 -18.95 -8.82
N ASN A 215 -31.66 -18.22 -7.75
CA ASN A 215 -32.44 -18.05 -6.52
C ASN A 215 -31.45 -17.83 -5.40
N GLU A 216 -31.39 -16.61 -4.88
CA GLU A 216 -31.57 -16.33 -3.46
C GLU A 216 -31.34 -14.83 -3.23
N ASN A 217 -32.29 -14.24 -2.51
CA ASN A 217 -32.22 -12.88 -2.03
C ASN A 217 -31.11 -12.77 -0.99
N ALA A 218 -29.98 -12.20 -1.35
CA ALA A 218 -29.04 -11.65 -0.39
C ALA A 218 -28.59 -10.27 -0.88
N ARG A 219 -28.91 -9.25 -0.09
CA ARG A 219 -28.30 -7.92 -0.20
C ARG A 219 -26.81 -8.05 0.07
N GLU A 220 -26.00 -8.11 -0.98
CA GLU A 220 -24.57 -7.83 -0.88
C GLU A 220 -24.37 -6.33 -1.07
N GLU A 221 -24.27 -5.59 0.04
CA GLU A 221 -23.61 -4.28 0.05
C GLU A 221 -22.09 -4.50 -0.06
N GLY A 222 -21.65 -4.94 -1.24
CA GLY A 222 -20.25 -4.97 -1.61
C GLY A 222 -19.81 -3.56 -2.00
N VAL A 223 -19.18 -2.84 -1.07
CA VAL A 223 -18.54 -1.56 -1.38
C VAL A 223 -17.36 -1.82 -2.31
N THR A 224 -17.61 -1.69 -3.61
CA THR A 224 -16.57 -1.59 -4.64
C THR A 224 -15.95 -0.20 -4.51
N PHE A 225 -14.81 -0.11 -3.81
CA PHE A 225 -14.06 1.15 -3.73
C PHE A 225 -13.40 1.44 -5.09
N SER A 226 -14.10 2.21 -5.93
CA SER A 226 -13.46 2.93 -7.03
C SER A 226 -12.69 4.12 -6.44
N LEU A 227 -11.39 4.20 -6.75
CA LEU A 227 -10.47 5.27 -6.37
C LEU A 227 -10.87 6.66 -6.93
N GLU A 228 -11.93 6.76 -7.73
CA GLU A 228 -12.27 7.96 -8.49
C GLU A 228 -13.17 8.99 -7.78
N SER A 229 -13.68 8.74 -6.57
CA SER A 229 -14.81 9.57 -6.06
C SER A 229 -14.57 10.51 -4.87
N THR A 230 -13.38 10.63 -4.27
CA THR A 230 -13.26 11.39 -2.99
C THR A 230 -12.21 12.51 -2.92
N LEU A 231 -11.55 12.84 -4.03
CA LEU A 231 -10.62 13.98 -4.08
C LEU A 231 -11.24 15.16 -4.84
N GLN A 232 -12.33 15.72 -4.31
CA GLN A 232 -12.70 17.09 -4.65
C GLN A 232 -11.86 18.06 -3.81
N LYS A 233 -11.13 18.92 -4.52
CA LYS A 233 -10.42 20.09 -3.96
C LYS A 233 -11.42 20.97 -3.20
N PRO A 234 -11.09 21.48 -2.01
CA PRO A 234 -11.87 22.56 -1.42
C PRO A 234 -11.59 23.87 -2.19
N GLU A 235 -12.65 24.58 -2.57
CA GLU A 235 -12.62 26.01 -2.87
C GLU A 235 -12.35 26.81 -1.57
#